data_AF-A0A6N9P0X1-F1
#
_entry.id   AF-A0A6N9P0X1-F1
#
_cell.length_a   1.000
_cell.length_b   1.000
_cell.length_c   1.000
_cell.angle_alpha   90.00
_cell.angle_beta   90.00
_cell.angle_gamma   90.00
#
_symmetry.space_group_name_H-M   'P 1'
#
loop_
_entity.id
_entity.type
_entity.pdbx_description
1 polymer ?
#
loop_
_entity_poly.entity_id
_entity_poly.type
_entity_poly.pdbx_seq_one_letter_code
_entity_poly.pdbx_strand_id
1 'polypeptide(L)'
;MTRRQIYFYSPQSGKYYVSEEINGDKTELERMGSSDYCENTWEEILDSLKNVAGMGDFLQALARLNGIYHSSLGFDRPPTRLRIAHTHAEVGMKDQTYGITEGTLGIFLDEELSIWK
;
A
#
# COMPACT_ATOMS: atom_id res chain seq x y z
N MET A 1 -8.49 10.55 7.63
CA MET A 1 -7.65 10.12 6.52
C MET A 1 -8.05 8.73 6.14
N THR A 2 -8.09 8.45 4.85
CA THR A 2 -8.42 7.13 4.32
C THR A 2 -7.30 6.15 4.71
N ARG A 3 -7.67 5.06 5.38
CA ARG A 3 -6.75 3.98 5.75
C ARG A 3 -6.69 2.99 4.61
N ARG A 4 -5.51 2.84 4.02
CA ARG A 4 -5.29 2.01 2.85
C ARG A 4 -4.28 0.91 3.13
N GLN A 5 -4.33 -0.15 2.36
CA GLN A 5 -3.28 -1.16 2.34
C GLN A 5 -3.13 -1.75 0.93
N ILE A 6 -1.96 -2.28 0.64
CA ILE A 6 -1.65 -2.93 -0.63
C ILE A 6 -1.14 -4.33 -0.33
N TYR A 7 -1.67 -5.34 -1.02
CA TYR A 7 -1.13 -6.69 -0.96
C TYR A 7 -0.58 -7.14 -2.31
N PHE A 8 0.42 -8.01 -2.26
CA PHE A 8 0.88 -8.79 -3.39
C PHE A 8 0.51 -10.26 -3.18
N TYR A 9 -0.25 -10.84 -4.10
CA TYR A 9 -0.61 -12.24 -4.10
C TYR A 9 0.31 -13.03 -5.01
N SER A 10 0.94 -14.09 -4.48
CA SER A 10 1.75 -15.03 -5.25
C SER A 10 0.99 -16.34 -5.43
N PRO A 11 0.48 -16.66 -6.65
CA PRO A 11 -0.17 -17.93 -6.93
C PRO A 11 0.76 -19.14 -6.77
N GLN A 12 2.09 -18.94 -6.91
CA GLN A 12 3.07 -20.01 -6.72
C GLN A 12 3.14 -20.49 -5.28
N SER A 13 3.05 -19.56 -4.32
CA SER A 13 3.12 -19.87 -2.89
C SER A 13 1.77 -19.91 -2.19
N GLY A 14 0.71 -19.40 -2.83
CA GLY A 14 -0.62 -19.23 -2.24
C GLY A 14 -0.66 -18.18 -1.13
N LYS A 15 0.32 -17.27 -1.07
CA LYS A 15 0.50 -16.31 0.02
C LYS A 15 0.22 -14.87 -0.42
N TYR A 16 -0.20 -14.07 0.55
CA TYR A 16 -0.41 -12.64 0.43
C TYR A 16 0.66 -11.90 1.24
N TYR A 17 1.32 -10.94 0.61
CA TYR A 17 2.33 -10.10 1.23
C TYR A 17 1.73 -8.70 1.36
N VAL A 18 1.35 -8.36 2.58
CA VAL A 18 0.53 -7.18 2.88
C VAL A 18 1.42 -6.07 3.43
N SER A 19 1.29 -4.88 2.86
CA SER A 19 1.94 -3.66 3.35
C SER A 19 1.48 -3.32 4.76
N GLU A 20 2.21 -2.42 5.41
CA GLU A 20 1.65 -1.69 6.54
C GLU A 20 0.46 -0.81 6.09
N GLU A 21 -0.30 -0.33 7.07
CA GLU A 21 -1.39 0.60 6.82
C GLU A 21 -0.83 1.94 6.35
N ILE A 22 -1.34 2.40 5.22
CA ILE A 22 -1.03 3.68 4.60
C ILE A 22 -2.12 4.67 4.99
N ASN A 23 -1.74 5.77 5.63
CA ASN A 23 -2.68 6.72 6.21
C ASN A 23 -2.69 8.03 5.41
N GLY A 24 -3.74 8.23 4.63
CA GLY A 24 -3.90 9.42 3.79
C GLY A 24 -2.95 9.44 2.59
N ASP A 25 -3.14 10.44 1.74
CA ASP A 25 -2.21 10.83 0.68
C ASP A 25 -1.92 12.34 0.80
N LYS A 26 -1.11 12.89 -0.12
CA LYS A 26 -0.78 14.33 -0.15
C LYS A 26 -2.02 15.22 0.03
N THR A 27 -3.07 14.96 -0.73
CA THR A 27 -4.29 15.78 -0.75
C THR A 27 -5.00 15.76 0.60
N GLU A 28 -5.06 14.59 1.24
CA GLU A 28 -5.72 14.42 2.54
C GLU A 28 -4.90 15.05 3.67
N LEU A 29 -3.58 14.87 3.65
CA LEU A 29 -2.66 15.41 4.67
C LEU A 29 -2.61 16.95 4.61
N GLU A 30 -2.54 17.53 3.41
CA GLU A 30 -2.59 18.97 3.20
C GLU A 30 -3.93 19.55 3.66
N ARG A 31 -5.05 18.90 3.29
CA ARG A 31 -6.40 19.34 3.70
C ARG A 31 -6.60 19.33 5.22
N MET A 32 -5.96 18.38 5.90
CA MET A 32 -6.02 18.27 7.36
C MET A 32 -5.05 19.20 8.09
N GLY A 33 -4.16 19.91 7.38
CA GLY A 33 -3.10 20.70 8.01
C GLY A 33 -2.17 19.84 8.88
N SER A 34 -1.98 18.58 8.50
CA SER A 34 -1.12 17.65 9.22
C SER A 34 0.35 18.11 9.19
N SER A 35 1.07 17.90 10.29
CA SER A 35 2.52 18.10 10.32
C SER A 35 3.28 16.99 9.57
N ASP A 36 2.68 15.80 9.48
CA ASP A 36 3.13 14.72 8.61
C ASP A 36 2.67 15.00 7.18
N TYR A 37 3.51 14.68 6.19
CA TYR A 37 3.21 14.93 4.77
C TYR A 37 3.57 13.73 3.88
N CYS A 38 2.94 13.69 2.71
CA CYS A 38 3.21 12.74 1.65
C CYS A 38 3.50 13.54 0.37
N GLU A 39 4.49 13.11 -0.41
CA GLU A 39 4.87 13.82 -1.64
C GLU A 39 3.88 13.61 -2.80
N ASN A 40 3.09 12.53 -2.76
CA ASN A 40 2.27 12.07 -3.88
C ASN A 40 0.78 11.99 -3.54
N THR A 41 -0.06 12.22 -4.56
CA THR A 41 -1.49 11.90 -4.47
C THR A 41 -1.71 10.39 -4.53
N TRP A 42 -2.92 9.94 -4.21
CA TRP A 42 -3.23 8.52 -4.30
C TRP A 42 -3.14 7.99 -5.73
N GLU A 43 -3.55 8.79 -6.73
CA GLU A 43 -3.48 8.41 -8.15
C GLU A 43 -2.03 8.23 -8.63
N GLU A 44 -1.11 9.08 -8.18
CA GLU A 44 0.32 8.96 -8.50
C GLU A 44 0.93 7.71 -7.84
N ILE A 45 0.51 7.39 -6.61
CA ILE A 45 0.90 6.15 -5.94
C ILE A 45 0.42 4.93 -6.75
N LEU A 46 -0.85 4.91 -7.16
CA LEU A 46 -1.39 3.83 -7.99
C LEU A 46 -0.68 3.73 -9.34
N ASP A 47 -0.35 4.87 -9.97
CA ASP A 47 0.40 4.90 -11.23
C ASP A 47 1.78 4.25 -11.09
N SER A 48 2.48 4.53 -9.99
CA SER A 48 3.79 3.93 -9.69
C SER A 48 3.75 2.40 -9.54
N LEU A 49 2.57 1.84 -9.24
CA LEU A 49 2.35 0.41 -9.02
C LEU A 49 1.85 -0.34 -10.27
N LYS A 50 1.47 0.37 -11.35
CA LYS A 50 0.89 -0.25 -12.56
C LYS A 50 1.76 -1.32 -13.21
N ASN A 51 3.08 -1.17 -13.11
CA ASN A 51 4.05 -2.07 -13.75
C ASN A 51 4.63 -3.13 -12.79
N VAL A 52 4.12 -3.22 -11.56
CA VAL A 52 4.58 -4.20 -10.58
C VAL A 52 3.93 -5.55 -10.89
N ALA A 53 4.75 -6.54 -11.25
CA ALA A 53 4.27 -7.91 -11.53
C ALA A 53 5.06 -8.99 -10.77
N GLY A 54 6.24 -8.66 -10.26
CA GLY A 54 7.08 -9.57 -9.48
C GLY A 54 7.25 -9.16 -8.03
N MET A 55 7.56 -10.12 -7.16
CA MET A 55 7.85 -9.86 -5.74
C MET A 55 8.98 -8.83 -5.57
N GLY A 56 10.06 -8.94 -6.35
CA GLY A 56 11.17 -7.99 -6.28
C GLY A 56 10.74 -6.55 -6.59
N ASP A 57 9.91 -6.37 -7.62
CA ASP A 57 9.35 -5.07 -7.98
C ASP A 57 8.43 -4.53 -6.90
N PHE A 58 7.62 -5.40 -6.30
CA PHE A 58 6.72 -5.06 -5.21
C PHE A 58 7.48 -4.55 -3.98
N LEU A 59 8.55 -5.26 -3.58
CA LEU A 59 9.40 -4.82 -2.46
C LEU A 59 10.07 -3.47 -2.73
N GLN A 60 10.54 -3.23 -3.96
CA GLN A 60 11.10 -1.94 -4.34
C GLN A 60 10.04 -0.84 -4.34
N ALA A 61 8.84 -1.12 -4.85
CA ALA A 61 7.75 -0.16 -4.87
C ALA A 61 7.31 0.22 -3.45
N LEU A 62 7.21 -0.74 -2.53
CA LEU A 62 6.93 -0.45 -1.12
C LEU A 62 8.03 0.35 -0.43
N ALA A 63 9.30 0.08 -0.74
CA ALA A 63 10.40 0.88 -0.21
C ALA A 63 10.32 2.34 -0.70
N ARG A 64 10.01 2.55 -1.98
CA ARG A 64 9.76 3.90 -2.53
C ARG A 64 8.54 4.56 -1.88
N LEU A 65 7.46 3.81 -1.73
CA LEU A 65 6.23 4.28 -1.07
C LEU A 65 6.54 4.76 0.35
N ASN A 66 7.25 3.98 1.15
CA ASN A 66 7.61 4.42 2.50
C ASN A 66 8.52 5.65 2.51
N GLY A 67 9.36 5.82 1.49
CA GLY A 67 10.24 6.99 1.35
C GLY A 67 9.52 8.30 1.00
N ILE A 68 8.32 8.25 0.43
CA ILE A 68 7.53 9.45 0.10
C ILE A 68 6.62 9.93 1.25
N TYR A 69 6.46 9.13 2.31
CA TYR A 69 5.77 9.54 3.53
C TYR A 69 6.77 10.02 4.57
N HIS A 70 6.50 11.20 5.14
CA HIS A 70 7.40 11.87 6.08
C HIS A 70 6.68 12.18 7.39
N SER A 71 7.31 11.84 8.51
CA SER A 71 6.76 12.17 9.83
C SER A 71 7.44 13.39 10.41
N SER A 72 6.64 14.26 11.01
CA SER A 72 7.09 15.35 11.86
C SER A 72 7.72 14.88 13.17
N LEU A 73 7.46 13.63 13.59
CA LEU A 73 7.93 13.06 14.86
C LEU A 73 9.34 12.42 14.79
N GLY A 74 10.01 12.46 13.63
CA GLY A 74 11.42 12.08 13.48
C GLY A 74 11.71 11.04 12.38
N PHE A 75 13.02 10.84 12.13
CA PHE A 75 13.54 10.03 11.03
C PHE A 75 13.63 8.52 11.33
N ASP A 76 13.45 8.09 12.59
CA ASP A 76 13.50 6.68 13.00
C ASP A 76 12.18 5.94 12.70
N ARG A 77 11.78 5.95 11.42
CA ARG A 77 10.71 5.05 10.97
C ARG A 77 11.29 3.64 10.84
N PRO A 78 10.63 2.61 11.41
CA PRO A 78 11.06 1.25 11.19
C PRO A 78 11.09 0.94 9.68
N PRO A 79 12.02 0.08 9.24
CA PRO A 79 12.08 -0.32 7.83
C PRO A 79 10.75 -0.94 7.39
N THR A 80 10.47 -0.87 6.08
CA THR A 80 9.27 -1.44 5.45
C THR A 80 8.93 -2.79 6.04
N ARG A 81 7.84 -2.87 6.80
CA ARG A 81 7.34 -4.13 7.32
C ARG A 81 6.33 -4.71 6.35
N LEU A 82 6.40 -6.01 6.22
CA LEU A 82 5.47 -6.80 5.44
C LEU A 82 4.92 -7.89 6.32
N ARG A 83 3.60 -8.05 6.26
CA ARG A 83 2.91 -9.14 6.92
C ARG A 83 2.55 -10.20 5.89
N ILE A 84 2.79 -11.46 6.22
CA ILE A 84 2.40 -12.58 5.38
C ILE A 84 1.05 -13.09 5.87
N ALA A 85 0.08 -13.16 4.97
CA ALA A 85 -1.22 -13.79 5.17
C ALA A 85 -1.32 -15.06 4.31
N HIS A 86 -1.95 -16.10 4.85
CA HIS A 86 -2.12 -17.40 4.20
C HIS A 86 -3.49 -17.54 3.55
N THR A 87 -4.41 -16.63 3.87
CA THR A 87 -5.75 -16.57 3.29
C THR A 87 -6.09 -15.13 2.94
N HIS A 88 -7.00 -14.95 2.00
CA HIS A 88 -7.51 -13.62 1.63
C HIS A 88 -8.18 -12.91 2.82
N ALA A 89 -8.92 -13.65 3.65
CA ALA A 89 -9.52 -13.13 4.87
C ALA A 89 -8.48 -12.60 5.88
N GLU A 90 -7.30 -13.22 5.97
CA GLU A 90 -6.20 -12.75 6.83
C GLU A 90 -5.59 -11.44 6.35
N VAL A 91 -5.82 -10.99 5.11
CA VAL A 91 -5.37 -9.66 4.65
C VAL A 91 -6.05 -8.57 5.50
N GLY A 92 -7.29 -8.81 5.93
CA GLY A 92 -8.07 -7.89 6.74
C GLY A 92 -8.66 -6.75 5.93
N MET A 93 -9.72 -6.14 6.44
CA MET A 93 -10.41 -5.04 5.76
C MET A 93 -9.78 -3.68 6.10
N LYS A 94 -9.80 -2.76 5.14
CA LYS A 94 -9.43 -1.34 5.30
C LYS A 94 -10.44 -0.45 4.61
N ASP A 95 -10.28 0.87 4.71
CA ASP A 95 -11.15 1.79 3.99
C ASP A 95 -11.02 1.52 2.49
N GLN A 96 -9.78 1.37 1.98
CA GLN A 96 -9.51 0.84 0.65
C GLN A 96 -8.36 -0.18 0.67
N THR A 97 -8.56 -1.35 0.08
CA THR A 97 -7.55 -2.39 -0.07
C THR A 97 -7.25 -2.59 -1.55
N TYR A 98 -5.98 -2.59 -1.92
CA TYR A 98 -5.56 -2.81 -3.30
C TYR A 98 -4.73 -4.08 -3.44
N GLY A 99 -4.98 -4.82 -4.51
CA GLY A 99 -4.31 -6.06 -4.84
C GLY A 99 -3.41 -5.93 -6.06
N ILE A 100 -2.28 -6.63 -6.00
CA ILE A 100 -1.41 -6.94 -7.13
C ILE A 100 -1.26 -8.45 -7.18
N THR A 101 -1.40 -9.04 -8.36
CA THR A 101 -1.24 -10.49 -8.55
C THR A 101 0.05 -10.77 -9.32
N GLU A 102 0.89 -11.64 -8.79
CA GLU A 102 2.14 -12.06 -9.44
C GLU A 102 1.89 -12.52 -10.88
N GLY A 103 2.71 -12.01 -11.80
CA GLY A 103 2.59 -12.29 -13.24
C GLY A 103 1.47 -11.53 -13.95
N THR A 104 0.65 -10.75 -13.24
CA THR A 104 -0.37 -9.87 -13.82
C THR A 104 0.04 -8.43 -13.62
N LEU A 105 0.08 -7.65 -14.72
CA LEU A 105 0.34 -6.22 -14.62
C LEU A 105 -0.88 -5.50 -14.09
N GLY A 106 -0.64 -4.53 -13.22
CA GLY A 106 -1.66 -3.63 -12.71
C GLY A 106 -2.03 -3.90 -11.26
N ILE A 107 -2.44 -2.82 -10.61
CA ILE A 107 -3.04 -2.80 -9.29
C ILE A 107 -4.55 -2.65 -9.45
N PHE A 108 -5.33 -3.36 -8.63
CA PHE A 108 -6.79 -3.29 -8.64
C PHE A 108 -7.33 -3.01 -7.24
N LEU A 109 -8.51 -2.40 -7.16
CA LEU A 109 -9.24 -2.23 -5.91
C LEU A 109 -9.90 -3.57 -5.55
N ASP A 110 -9.60 -4.08 -4.36
CA ASP A 110 -10.23 -5.28 -3.81
C ASP A 110 -11.53 -4.87 -3.12
N GLU A 111 -12.65 -5.02 -3.81
CA GLU A 111 -13.96 -4.59 -3.31
C GLU A 111 -14.44 -5.40 -2.10
N GLU A 112 -13.94 -6.61 -1.88
CA GLU A 112 -14.32 -7.45 -0.74
C GLU A 112 -13.60 -7.01 0.54
N LEU A 113 -12.38 -6.48 0.40
CA LEU A 113 -11.57 -5.99 1.52
C LEU A 113 -11.60 -4.46 1.68
N SER A 114 -12.45 -3.77 0.93
CA SER A 114 -12.63 -2.31 0.98
C SER A 114 -13.98 -1.93 1.59
N ILE A 115 -13.95 -1.13 2.66
CA ILE A 115 -15.16 -0.62 3.32
C ILE A 115 -15.78 0.52 2.52
N TRP A 116 -14.95 1.39 1.93
CA TRP A 116 -15.36 2.56 1.18
C TRP A 116 -14.81 2.49 -0.26
N LYS A 117 -15.64 2.83 -1.24
CA LYS A 117 -15.30 2.77 -2.67
C LYS A 117 -15.10 4.17 -3.22
#